data_AF-A0A803LH16-F1
#
_entry.id   AF-A0A803LH16-F1
#
_cell.length_a   1.000
_cell.length_b   1.000
_cell.length_c   1.000
_cell.angle_alpha   90.00
_cell.angle_beta   90.00
_cell.angle_gamma   90.00
#
_symmetry.space_group_name_H-M   'P 1'
#
loop_
_entity.id
_entity.type
_entity.pdbx_description
1 polymer ?
#
loop_
_entity_poly.entity_id
_entity_poly.type
_entity_poly.pdbx_seq_one_letter_code
_entity_poly.pdbx_strand_id
1 'polypeptide(L)'
;MEEVLQSKVVQEIALSCNGEIPEQFIHKEGFPQSKVDSVSYMDDFVIDLSLVFSPSSPEYDHELGKLRSALSQWGCFQCKEVIIVLSGHKSWHDKVREVGKQFFALPLEEKQKYSRDIDDWNGVIFDLLMKAMARSLNLDDDNCFLKEHGDSVTMFTRFNFYPPCPTPESILGIKPHADGVTFTVVRGGRPSSSER
;
A
#
# COMPACT_ATOMS: atom_id res chain seq x y z
N MET A 1 -9.41 30.91 -21.20
CA MET A 1 -10.35 30.40 -20.18
C MET A 1 -9.92 28.97 -19.91
N GLU A 2 -8.92 28.83 -19.07
CA GLU A 2 -8.48 27.55 -18.50
C GLU A 2 -7.79 27.96 -17.20
N GLU A 3 -8.60 28.06 -16.15
CA GLU A 3 -8.10 28.21 -14.79
C GLU A 3 -7.21 27.01 -14.51
N VAL A 4 -5.90 27.22 -14.62
CA VAL A 4 -4.93 26.41 -13.90
C VAL A 4 -5.30 26.59 -12.44
N LEU A 5 -6.07 25.63 -11.92
CA LEU A 5 -6.34 25.45 -10.50
C LEU A 5 -4.98 25.36 -9.79
N GLN A 6 -4.42 26.51 -9.41
CA GLN A 6 -3.45 26.63 -8.34
C GLN A 6 -4.17 26.29 -7.02
N SER A 7 -4.68 25.07 -6.92
CA SER A 7 -5.04 24.49 -5.64
C SER A 7 -3.71 24.36 -4.89
N LYS A 8 -3.55 25.16 -3.83
CA LYS A 8 -2.48 24.93 -2.84
C LYS A 8 -2.46 23.45 -2.48
N VAL A 9 -1.27 22.86 -2.37
CA VAL A 9 -1.15 21.48 -1.92
C VAL A 9 -1.69 21.38 -0.49
N VAL A 10 -2.30 20.23 -0.12
CA VAL A 10 -2.90 20.03 1.21
C VAL A 10 -1.90 20.31 2.34
N GLN A 11 -0.60 20.09 2.10
CA GLN A 11 0.49 20.45 3.02
C GLN A 11 0.54 21.95 3.34
N GLU A 12 0.41 22.83 2.33
CA GLU A 12 0.42 24.29 2.52
C GLU A 12 -0.86 24.77 3.18
N ILE A 13 -1.99 24.13 2.87
CA ILE A 13 -3.28 24.42 3.52
C ILE A 13 -3.18 24.09 5.01
N ALA A 14 -2.65 22.92 5.38
CA ALA A 14 -2.48 22.51 6.76
C ALA A 14 -1.57 23.47 7.57
N LEU A 15 -0.55 24.05 6.94
CA LEU A 15 0.34 25.04 7.58
C LEU A 15 -0.31 26.42 7.75
N SER A 16 -1.27 26.77 6.90
CA SER A 16 -1.88 28.11 6.87
C SER A 16 -3.27 28.18 7.50
N CYS A 17 -3.88 27.05 7.85
CA CYS A 17 -5.30 27.01 8.20
C CYS A 17 -5.64 27.50 9.62
N ASN A 18 -4.70 27.93 10.47
CA ASN A 18 -4.96 28.45 11.83
C ASN A 18 -5.96 27.64 12.69
N GLY A 19 -6.16 26.35 12.39
CA GLY A 19 -7.16 25.47 13.02
C GLY A 19 -8.51 25.36 12.32
N GLU A 20 -8.82 26.21 11.33
CA GLU A 20 -10.07 26.20 10.57
C GLU A 20 -9.92 25.48 9.23
N ILE A 21 -10.53 24.31 9.10
CA ILE A 21 -10.46 23.51 7.87
C ILE A 21 -11.42 24.06 6.81
N PRO A 22 -10.97 24.26 5.54
CA PRO A 22 -11.87 24.68 4.47
C PRO A 22 -13.02 23.68 4.24
N GLU A 23 -14.23 24.19 4.04
CA GLU A 23 -15.46 23.38 3.93
C GLU A 23 -15.40 22.26 2.88
N GLN A 24 -14.62 22.45 1.81
CA GLN A 24 -14.43 21.48 0.74
C GLN A 24 -13.77 20.16 1.19
N PHE A 25 -13.06 20.16 2.33
CA PHE A 25 -12.47 18.95 2.92
C PHE A 25 -13.40 18.26 3.94
N ILE A 26 -14.46 18.95 4.38
CA ILE A 26 -15.38 18.44 5.39
C ILE A 26 -16.35 17.45 4.75
N HIS A 27 -16.42 16.25 5.33
CA HIS A 27 -17.33 15.21 4.87
C HIS A 27 -18.76 15.49 5.36
N LYS A 28 -19.63 15.98 4.47
CA LYS A 28 -20.98 16.46 4.81
C LYS A 28 -22.01 15.36 5.11
N GLU A 29 -21.77 14.13 4.65
CA GLU A 29 -22.74 13.03 4.76
C GLU A 29 -22.60 12.20 6.05
N GLY A 30 -21.77 12.67 7.00
CA GLY A 30 -21.38 11.90 8.17
C GLY A 30 -20.53 10.68 7.80
N PHE A 31 -19.95 10.01 8.80
CA PHE A 31 -19.26 8.75 8.57
C PHE A 31 -20.27 7.62 8.69
N PRO A 32 -20.32 6.65 7.76
CA PRO A 32 -21.10 5.46 7.99
C PRO A 32 -20.62 4.84 9.31
N GLN A 33 -21.54 4.72 10.25
CA GLN A 33 -21.25 4.18 11.56
C GLN A 33 -20.76 2.75 11.35
N SER A 34 -19.48 2.49 11.65
CA SER A 34 -18.94 1.13 11.64
C SER A 34 -19.82 0.30 12.57
N LYS A 35 -20.61 -0.61 12.01
CA LYS A 35 -21.37 -1.60 12.80
C LYS A 35 -20.46 -2.70 13.37
N VAL A 36 -19.14 -2.57 13.21
CA VAL A 36 -18.20 -3.63 13.52
C VAL A 36 -17.56 -3.35 14.88
N ASP A 37 -18.31 -3.71 15.92
CA ASP A 37 -17.73 -4.01 17.21
C ASP A 37 -16.78 -5.19 17.01
N SER A 38 -15.48 -4.94 17.17
CA SER A 38 -14.41 -5.94 17.13
C SER A 38 -14.39 -6.84 15.89
N VAL A 39 -13.93 -6.32 14.75
CA VAL A 39 -13.35 -7.25 13.76
C VAL A 39 -12.13 -7.88 14.42
N SER A 40 -11.96 -9.21 14.36
CA SER A 40 -10.69 -9.85 14.73
C SER A 40 -9.60 -9.08 14.00
N TYR A 41 -8.67 -8.48 14.74
CA TYR A 41 -7.63 -7.67 14.16
C TYR A 41 -6.85 -8.57 13.18
N MET A 42 -6.41 -7.99 12.06
CA MET A 42 -5.80 -8.70 10.93
C MET A 42 -4.52 -9.50 11.25
N ASP A 43 -4.12 -9.58 12.52
CA ASP A 43 -2.99 -10.34 13.05
C ASP A 43 -3.07 -11.83 12.69
N ASP A 44 -4.28 -12.39 12.55
CA ASP A 44 -4.48 -13.78 12.13
C ASP A 44 -4.03 -14.02 10.67
N PHE A 45 -3.94 -12.95 9.85
CA PHE A 45 -3.55 -13.00 8.44
C PHE A 45 -2.19 -12.35 8.19
N VAL A 46 -1.24 -12.61 9.08
CA VAL A 46 0.18 -12.32 8.83
C VAL A 46 0.82 -13.48 8.08
N ILE A 47 1.09 -13.27 6.79
CA ILE A 47 1.66 -14.26 5.86
C ILE A 47 3.18 -14.13 5.77
N ASP A 48 3.90 -15.22 5.93
CA ASP A 48 5.33 -15.29 5.67
C ASP A 48 5.60 -15.66 4.20
N LEU A 49 5.95 -14.67 3.39
CA LEU A 49 6.18 -14.93 1.97
C LEU A 49 7.43 -15.78 1.71
N SER A 50 8.39 -15.83 2.64
CA SER A 50 9.57 -16.69 2.47
C SER A 50 9.18 -18.17 2.42
N LEU A 51 8.18 -18.56 3.21
CA LEU A 51 7.62 -19.91 3.22
C LEU A 51 6.74 -20.14 1.99
N VAL A 52 5.89 -19.17 1.62
CA VAL A 52 5.04 -19.25 0.41
C VAL A 52 5.88 -19.39 -0.87
N PHE A 53 7.07 -18.81 -0.92
CA PHE A 53 7.98 -18.93 -2.07
C PHE A 53 8.91 -20.15 -2.01
N SER A 54 8.81 -20.96 -0.95
CA SER A 54 9.65 -22.14 -0.73
C SER A 54 8.81 -23.42 -0.64
N PRO A 55 8.42 -24.04 -1.77
CA PRO A 55 7.63 -25.27 -1.79
C PRO A 55 8.28 -26.48 -1.10
N SER A 56 9.58 -26.41 -0.81
CA SER A 56 10.31 -27.45 -0.09
C SER A 56 10.24 -27.31 1.44
N SER A 57 9.69 -26.21 1.97
CA SER A 57 9.52 -26.02 3.41
C SER A 57 8.40 -26.94 3.94
N PRO A 58 8.58 -27.57 5.11
CA PRO A 58 7.53 -28.36 5.74
C PRO A 58 6.33 -27.52 6.18
N GLU A 59 6.50 -26.21 6.31
CA GLU A 59 5.44 -25.24 6.64
C GLU A 59 4.71 -24.69 5.39
N TYR A 60 5.14 -25.06 4.18
CA TYR A 60 4.62 -24.52 2.92
C TYR A 60 3.09 -24.63 2.81
N ASP A 61 2.53 -25.82 2.98
CA ASP A 61 1.09 -26.06 2.83
C ASP A 61 0.27 -25.29 3.87
N HIS A 62 0.80 -25.16 5.09
CA HIS A 62 0.17 -24.39 6.15
C HIS A 62 0.12 -22.90 5.79
N GLU A 63 1.24 -22.33 5.33
CA GLU A 63 1.32 -20.91 5.00
C GLU A 63 0.54 -20.57 3.71
N LEU A 64 0.54 -21.48 2.73
CA LEU A 64 -0.28 -21.36 1.52
C LEU A 64 -1.78 -21.40 1.85
N GLY A 65 -2.19 -22.25 2.82
CA GLY A 65 -3.56 -22.31 3.32
C GLY A 65 -4.00 -21.01 4.02
N LYS A 66 -3.08 -20.36 4.75
CA LYS A 66 -3.32 -19.03 5.32
C LYS A 66 -3.49 -17.97 4.24
N LEU A 67 -2.63 -17.97 3.20
CA LEU A 67 -2.75 -17.06 2.06
C LEU A 67 -4.13 -17.20 1.39
N ARG A 68 -4.55 -18.43 1.09
CA ARG A 68 -5.87 -18.73 0.52
C ARG A 68 -7.00 -18.16 1.39
N SER A 69 -6.92 -18.39 2.69
CA SER A 69 -7.93 -17.94 3.67
C SER A 69 -8.02 -16.42 3.70
N ALA A 70 -6.88 -15.73 3.70
CA ALA A 70 -6.83 -14.27 3.71
C ALA A 70 -7.42 -13.66 2.42
N LEU A 71 -7.02 -14.20 1.26
CA LEU A 71 -7.54 -13.75 -0.04
C LEU A 71 -9.05 -13.97 -0.17
N SER A 72 -9.56 -15.11 0.33
CA SER A 72 -10.98 -15.46 0.18
C SER A 72 -11.90 -14.73 1.16
N GLN A 73 -11.41 -14.40 2.36
CA GLN A 73 -12.24 -13.81 3.42
C GLN A 73 -12.12 -12.29 3.52
N TRP A 74 -10.93 -11.75 3.25
CA TRP A 74 -10.62 -10.34 3.48
C TRP A 74 -10.23 -9.58 2.23
N GLY A 75 -9.60 -10.24 1.26
CA GLY A 75 -9.02 -9.58 0.09
C GLY A 75 -7.77 -8.74 0.41
N CYS A 76 -7.30 -8.76 1.66
CA CYS A 76 -6.09 -8.09 2.11
C CYS A 76 -5.46 -8.85 3.28
N PHE A 77 -4.14 -8.72 3.44
CA PHE A 77 -3.36 -9.42 4.47
C PHE A 77 -2.07 -8.67 4.79
N GLN A 78 -1.50 -8.96 5.96
CA GLN A 78 -0.18 -8.49 6.32
C GLN A 78 0.87 -9.51 5.88
N CYS A 79 2.07 -9.06 5.57
CA CYS A 79 3.15 -9.96 5.17
C CYS A 79 4.44 -9.68 5.93
N LYS A 80 5.16 -10.75 6.29
CA LYS A 80 6.53 -10.68 6.78
C LYS A 80 7.49 -10.75 5.60
N GLU A 81 8.65 -10.12 5.77
CA GLU A 81 9.84 -10.24 4.91
C GLU A 81 9.72 -9.88 3.42
N VAL A 82 8.58 -9.34 2.95
CA VAL A 82 8.46 -8.73 1.61
C VAL A 82 9.61 -7.77 1.31
N ILE A 83 10.05 -7.00 2.31
CA ILE A 83 11.07 -5.98 2.10
C ILE A 83 12.48 -6.56 1.95
N ILE A 84 12.83 -7.70 2.57
CA ILE A 84 14.15 -8.31 2.36
C ILE A 84 14.26 -8.82 0.92
N VAL A 85 13.19 -9.44 0.43
CA VAL A 85 13.11 -9.95 -0.94
C VAL A 85 13.06 -8.81 -1.97
N LEU A 86 12.28 -7.74 -1.72
CA LEU A 86 12.19 -6.58 -2.62
C LEU A 86 13.47 -5.70 -2.68
N SER A 87 14.25 -5.64 -1.60
CA SER A 87 15.33 -4.63 -1.49
C SER A 87 16.73 -5.17 -1.28
N GLY A 88 16.89 -6.46 -0.96
CA GLY A 88 18.19 -7.06 -0.63
C GLY A 88 18.94 -6.42 0.55
N HIS A 89 18.34 -5.44 1.26
CA HIS A 89 19.06 -4.61 2.21
C HIS A 89 18.22 -4.31 3.47
N LYS A 90 18.68 -4.81 4.62
CA LYS A 90 18.02 -4.58 5.94
C LYS A 90 17.90 -3.09 6.31
N SER A 91 18.77 -2.22 5.79
CA SER A 91 18.76 -0.77 6.05
C SER A 91 17.93 0.06 5.06
N TRP A 92 17.32 -0.57 4.05
CA TRP A 92 16.53 0.14 3.03
C TRP A 92 15.32 0.85 3.63
N HIS A 93 14.73 0.29 4.68
CA HIS A 93 13.53 0.82 5.33
C HIS A 93 13.66 2.26 5.83
N ASP A 94 14.72 2.54 6.59
CA ASP A 94 14.97 3.87 7.13
C ASP A 94 15.33 4.81 5.98
N LYS A 95 16.06 4.32 4.98
CA LYS A 95 16.42 5.10 3.80
C LYS A 95 15.20 5.51 2.97
N VAL A 96 14.25 4.60 2.70
CA VAL A 96 12.99 4.94 2.00
C VAL A 96 12.18 5.95 2.79
N ARG A 97 12.13 5.83 4.11
CA ARG A 97 11.45 6.82 4.95
C ARG A 97 12.10 8.19 4.85
N GLU A 98 13.42 8.27 5.05
CA GLU A 98 14.14 9.55 5.02
C GLU A 98 14.12 10.17 3.63
N VAL A 99 14.31 9.38 2.57
CA VAL A 99 14.15 9.83 1.18
C VAL A 99 12.71 10.25 0.91
N GLY A 100 11.71 9.54 1.44
CA GLY A 100 10.30 9.92 1.33
C GLY A 100 10.02 11.26 1.99
N LYS A 101 10.51 11.48 3.22
CA LYS A 101 10.41 12.79 3.91
C LYS A 101 11.06 13.91 3.09
N GLN A 102 12.28 13.67 2.60
CA GLN A 102 13.00 14.64 1.76
C GLN A 102 12.25 14.93 0.47
N PHE A 103 11.75 13.89 -0.22
CA PHE A 103 10.95 14.01 -1.43
C PHE A 103 9.67 14.82 -1.18
N PHE A 104 8.95 14.57 -0.09
CA PHE A 104 7.75 15.33 0.24
C PHE A 104 8.01 16.78 0.63
N ALA A 105 9.22 17.11 1.08
CA ALA A 105 9.64 18.48 1.32
C ALA A 105 10.01 19.25 0.04
N LEU A 106 10.19 18.57 -1.10
CA LEU A 106 10.50 19.24 -2.37
C LEU A 106 9.28 19.98 -2.96
N PRO A 107 9.50 21.03 -3.76
CA PRO A 107 8.47 21.65 -4.59
C PRO A 107 7.81 20.66 -5.57
N LEU A 108 6.59 20.96 -6.01
CA LEU A 108 5.82 20.11 -6.92
C LEU A 108 6.56 19.88 -8.26
N GLU A 109 7.22 20.91 -8.80
CA GLU A 109 7.96 20.78 -10.07
C GLU A 109 9.12 19.79 -9.97
N GLU A 110 9.77 19.69 -8.81
CA GLU A 110 10.85 18.72 -8.59
C GLU A 110 10.31 17.31 -8.41
N LYS A 111 9.18 17.15 -7.70
CA LYS A 111 8.54 15.84 -7.49
C LYS A 111 8.17 15.13 -8.80
N GLN A 112 7.72 15.88 -9.80
CA GLN A 112 7.30 15.33 -11.10
C GLN A 112 8.45 14.74 -11.93
N LYS A 113 9.70 15.17 -11.69
CA LYS A 113 10.89 14.68 -12.42
C LYS A 113 11.33 13.27 -12.04
N TYR A 114 10.82 12.72 -10.94
CA TYR A 114 11.24 11.41 -10.41
C TYR A 114 10.40 10.23 -10.91
N SER A 115 9.48 10.46 -11.86
CA SER A 115 8.77 9.36 -12.54
C SER A 115 9.78 8.53 -13.35
N ARG A 116 9.89 7.24 -13.04
CA ARG A 116 10.75 6.28 -13.75
C ARG A 116 10.00 4.99 -13.98
N ASP A 117 10.38 4.29 -15.06
CA ASP A 117 9.97 2.92 -15.31
C ASP A 117 10.53 2.01 -14.22
N ILE A 118 9.74 1.03 -13.81
CA ILE A 118 10.06 0.15 -12.69
C ILE A 118 11.06 -0.92 -13.12
N ASP A 119 12.09 -1.14 -12.28
CA ASP A 119 13.16 -2.12 -12.49
C ASP A 119 12.67 -3.59 -12.45
N ASP A 120 13.40 -4.45 -13.17
CA ASP A 120 13.24 -5.91 -13.39
C ASP A 120 12.94 -6.75 -12.13
N TRP A 121 13.48 -6.35 -10.97
CA TRP A 121 13.29 -7.06 -9.69
C TRP A 121 11.83 -7.07 -9.19
N ASN A 122 11.05 -6.05 -9.52
CA ASN A 122 9.65 -5.99 -9.11
C ASN A 122 8.80 -7.00 -9.89
N GLY A 123 9.20 -7.33 -11.12
CA GLY A 123 8.56 -8.37 -11.94
C GLY A 123 8.73 -9.77 -11.35
N VAL A 124 9.90 -10.11 -10.80
CA VAL A 124 10.15 -11.42 -10.17
C VAL A 124 9.19 -11.67 -9.00
N ILE A 125 8.94 -10.66 -8.18
CA ILE A 125 8.07 -10.79 -7.00
C ILE A 125 6.60 -10.82 -7.41
N PHE A 126 6.23 -10.05 -8.44
CA PHE A 126 4.92 -10.15 -9.07
C PHE A 126 4.67 -11.59 -9.54
N ASP A 127 5.61 -12.17 -10.28
CA ASP A 127 5.52 -13.55 -10.77
C ASP A 127 5.37 -14.58 -9.66
N LEU A 128 6.17 -14.47 -8.60
CA LEU A 128 6.13 -15.38 -7.46
C LEU A 128 4.79 -15.29 -6.71
N LEU A 129 4.27 -14.08 -6.52
CA LEU A 129 2.95 -13.87 -5.90
C LEU A 129 1.83 -14.45 -6.75
N MET A 130 1.85 -14.21 -8.06
CA MET A 130 0.81 -14.72 -8.97
C MET A 130 0.80 -16.25 -9.00
N LYS A 131 1.98 -16.88 -9.05
CA LYS A 131 2.13 -18.34 -8.93
C LYS A 131 1.64 -18.86 -7.59
N ALA A 132 1.98 -18.17 -6.49
CA ALA A 132 1.51 -18.55 -5.16
C ALA A 132 -0.02 -18.46 -5.05
N MET A 133 -0.64 -17.44 -5.64
CA MET A 133 -2.10 -17.34 -5.71
C MET A 133 -2.71 -18.50 -6.49
N ALA A 134 -2.16 -18.85 -7.66
CA ALA A 134 -2.62 -19.98 -8.46
C ALA A 134 -2.54 -21.31 -7.68
N ARG A 135 -1.40 -21.56 -7.02
CA ARG A 135 -1.20 -22.74 -6.16
C ARG A 135 -2.17 -22.76 -4.98
N SER A 136 -2.41 -21.61 -4.33
CA SER A 136 -3.34 -21.52 -3.21
C SER A 136 -4.78 -21.90 -3.60
N LEU A 137 -5.12 -21.75 -4.88
CA LEU A 137 -6.40 -22.11 -5.47
C LEU A 137 -6.40 -23.54 -6.07
N ASN A 138 -5.29 -24.27 -5.96
CA ASN A 138 -5.06 -25.58 -6.57
C ASN A 138 -5.32 -25.59 -8.08
N LEU A 139 -4.85 -24.56 -8.80
CA LEU A 139 -4.93 -24.53 -10.26
C LEU A 139 -3.82 -25.40 -10.87
N ASP A 140 -4.13 -26.09 -11.97
CA ASP A 140 -3.20 -27.01 -12.63
C ASP A 140 -1.99 -26.29 -13.28
N ASP A 141 -2.14 -25.00 -13.58
CA ASP A 141 -1.11 -24.17 -14.19
C ASP A 141 -0.82 -22.94 -13.31
N ASP A 142 0.36 -22.96 -12.67
CA ASP A 142 0.84 -21.85 -11.84
C ASP A 142 0.97 -20.53 -12.61
N ASN A 143 1.08 -20.56 -13.93
CA ASN A 143 1.22 -19.36 -14.75
C ASN A 143 -0.12 -18.84 -15.28
N CYS A 144 -1.25 -19.44 -14.89
CA CYS A 144 -2.57 -19.06 -15.43
C CYS A 144 -2.83 -17.56 -15.29
N PHE A 145 -2.51 -16.98 -14.14
CA PHE A 145 -2.72 -15.54 -13.91
C PHE A 145 -1.70 -14.67 -14.64
N LEU A 146 -0.48 -15.16 -14.89
CA LEU A 146 0.53 -14.42 -15.65
C LEU A 146 0.15 -14.31 -17.12
N LYS A 147 -0.43 -15.37 -17.68
CA LYS A 147 -0.92 -15.39 -19.07
C LYS A 147 -2.00 -14.34 -19.34
N GLU A 148 -2.79 -13.99 -18.32
CA GLU A 148 -3.83 -12.95 -18.42
C GLU A 148 -3.24 -11.52 -18.48
N HIS A 149 -1.99 -11.30 -18.03
CA HIS A 149 -1.40 -9.96 -17.91
C HIS A 149 -0.58 -9.51 -19.13
N GLY A 150 -0.47 -10.34 -20.18
CA GLY A 150 0.30 -10.03 -21.39
C GLY A 150 1.80 -9.81 -21.13
N ASP A 151 2.50 -9.20 -22.09
CA ASP A 151 3.97 -9.01 -22.03
C ASP A 151 4.41 -7.81 -21.15
N SER A 152 3.45 -7.02 -20.64
CA SER A 152 3.76 -5.79 -19.90
C SER A 152 2.96 -5.68 -18.60
N VAL A 153 3.62 -6.00 -17.48
CA VAL A 153 3.13 -5.67 -16.15
C VAL A 153 3.40 -4.20 -15.87
N THR A 154 2.35 -3.41 -15.66
CA THR A 154 2.50 -2.03 -15.21
C THR A 154 2.51 -2.00 -13.69
N MET A 155 3.64 -1.60 -13.12
CA MET A 155 3.74 -1.29 -11.71
C MET A 155 3.86 0.22 -11.55
N PHE A 156 3.34 0.77 -10.47
CA PHE A 156 3.57 2.16 -10.09
C PHE A 156 3.65 2.26 -8.58
N THR A 157 4.48 3.20 -8.11
CA THR A 157 4.59 3.49 -6.68
C THR A 157 3.89 4.81 -6.38
N ARG A 158 2.97 4.79 -5.43
CA ARG A 158 2.31 5.99 -4.92
C ARG A 158 2.77 6.28 -3.50
N PHE A 159 3.36 7.46 -3.30
CA PHE A 159 3.64 7.97 -1.97
C PHE A 159 2.46 8.80 -1.49
N ASN A 160 1.94 8.50 -0.29
CA ASN A 160 0.88 9.28 0.35
C ASN A 160 1.44 10.00 1.58
N PHE A 161 1.17 11.29 1.71
CA PHE A 161 1.49 12.08 2.89
C PHE A 161 0.22 12.70 3.45
N TYR A 162 -0.10 12.39 4.70
CA TYR A 162 -1.27 12.89 5.41
C TYR A 162 -0.79 13.85 6.50
N PRO A 163 -0.91 15.18 6.30
CA PRO A 163 -0.54 16.16 7.32
C PRO A 163 -1.40 15.99 8.60
N PRO A 164 -0.89 16.41 9.77
CA PRO A 164 -1.70 16.51 10.99
C PRO A 164 -2.97 17.34 10.74
N CYS A 165 -4.08 16.89 11.31
CA CYS A 165 -5.39 17.52 11.15
C CYS A 165 -6.00 17.85 12.52
N PRO A 166 -6.54 19.06 12.72
CA PRO A 166 -7.18 19.43 13.98
C PRO A 166 -8.55 18.76 14.21
N THR A 167 -9.24 18.32 13.14
CA THR A 167 -10.57 17.68 13.19
C THR A 167 -10.61 16.39 12.35
N PRO A 168 -9.82 15.36 12.71
CA PRO A 168 -9.70 14.13 11.94
C PRO A 168 -11.02 13.36 11.78
N GLU A 169 -11.95 13.55 12.71
CA GLU A 169 -13.31 12.99 12.68
C GLU A 169 -14.25 13.66 11.68
N SER A 170 -13.81 14.71 10.99
CA SER A 170 -14.62 15.48 10.03
C SER A 170 -14.09 15.41 8.59
N ILE A 171 -12.92 14.79 8.38
CA ILE A 171 -12.25 14.73 7.08
C ILE A 171 -11.80 13.31 6.73
N LEU A 172 -11.57 13.05 5.44
CA LEU A 172 -11.02 11.79 4.95
C LEU A 172 -9.66 12.04 4.29
N GLY A 173 -8.63 11.31 4.73
CA GLY A 173 -7.33 11.30 4.03
C GLY A 173 -7.44 10.68 2.63
N ILE A 174 -8.23 9.63 2.49
CA ILE A 174 -8.61 9.00 1.22
C ILE A 174 -10.08 8.60 1.29
N LYS A 175 -10.83 8.83 0.22
CA LYS A 175 -12.24 8.43 0.15
C LYS A 175 -12.35 6.89 0.07
N PRO A 176 -13.45 6.29 0.55
CA PRO A 176 -13.71 4.86 0.34
C PRO A 176 -13.60 4.51 -1.16
N HIS A 177 -12.80 3.50 -1.47
CA HIS A 177 -12.56 3.01 -2.83
C HIS A 177 -12.13 1.55 -2.80
N ALA A 178 -12.15 0.92 -3.97
CA ALA A 178 -11.44 -0.32 -4.25
C ALA A 178 -10.29 -0.01 -5.22
N ASP A 179 -9.20 -0.74 -5.08
CA ASP A 179 -8.06 -0.60 -5.98
C ASP A 179 -8.40 -1.17 -7.37
N GLY A 180 -8.11 -0.40 -8.41
CA GLY A 180 -8.27 -0.82 -9.81
C GLY A 180 -7.08 -1.59 -10.37
N VAL A 181 -6.33 -2.28 -9.51
CA VAL A 181 -5.11 -3.02 -9.85
C VAL A 181 -5.18 -4.45 -9.33
N THR A 182 -4.31 -5.33 -9.85
CA THR A 182 -4.25 -6.75 -9.46
C THR A 182 -3.94 -6.95 -7.97
N PHE A 183 -2.96 -6.20 -7.44
CA PHE A 183 -2.71 -6.12 -6.00
C PHE A 183 -1.94 -4.84 -5.64
N THR A 184 -2.03 -4.44 -4.38
CA THR A 184 -1.33 -3.27 -3.84
C THR A 184 -0.48 -3.67 -2.64
N VAL A 185 0.79 -3.29 -2.64
CA VAL A 185 1.66 -3.41 -1.46
C VAL A 185 1.69 -2.08 -0.73
N VAL A 186 1.12 -2.03 0.47
CA VAL A 186 1.07 -0.82 1.30
C VAL A 186 2.06 -0.92 2.45
N ARG A 187 2.84 0.14 2.64
CA ARG A 187 3.69 0.32 3.83
C ARG A 187 3.22 1.53 4.62
N GLY A 188 2.70 1.29 5.82
CA GLY A 188 2.38 2.36 6.77
C GLY A 188 3.63 3.00 7.39
N GLY A 189 3.57 4.31 7.65
CA GLY A 189 4.55 4.98 8.50
C GLY A 189 4.28 4.66 9.97
N ARG A 190 5.25 4.12 10.71
CA ARG A 190 5.18 4.08 12.17
C ARG A 190 5.63 5.43 12.73
N PRO A 191 4.91 6.03 13.71
CA PRO A 191 5.40 7.21 14.40
C PRO A 191 6.75 6.89 15.04
N SER A 192 7.68 7.85 14.99
CA SER A 192 8.94 7.71 15.69
C SER A 192 8.68 7.59 17.20
N SER A 193 9.54 6.89 17.92
CA SER A 193 9.41 6.76 19.39
C SER A 193 9.50 8.10 20.13
N SER A 194 9.91 9.18 19.46
CA SER A 194 9.89 10.57 19.97
C SER A 194 8.56 11.30 19.76
N GLU A 195 7.59 10.70 19.07
CA GLU A 195 6.28 11.29 18.74
C GLU A 195 5.12 10.56 19.47
N ARG A 196 5.41 9.76 20.50
CA ARG A 196 4.42 9.15 21.40
C ARG A 196 4.42 9.81 22.77
#